data_AF-A0A952RVJ5-F1
#
_entry.id   AF-A0A952RVJ5-F1
#
_cell.length_a   1.000
_cell.length_b   1.000
_cell.length_c   1.000
_cell.angle_alpha   90.00
_cell.angle_beta   90.00
_cell.angle_gamma   90.00
#
_symmetry.space_group_name_H-M   'P 1'
#
loop_
_entity.id
_entity.type
_entity.pdbx_description
1 polymer ?
#
loop_
_entity_poly.entity_id
_entity_poly.type
_entity_poly.pdbx_seq_one_letter_code
_entity_poly.pdbx_strand_id
1 'polypeptide(L)'
;MTTSLITKLAALFLLASFAVGCAAEDVEEEEEQGETSSALASSCSAGYACIYQHSKFGGRLLQFRDGGCQNLGGKYNFNDRASSIRNRTGRTLRLYKDANCKGSTRTFGPGEQTQSLGGFGDEASSIRIF
;
A
#
# COMPACT_ATOMS: atom_id res chain seq x y z
N MET A 1 18.40 -24.13 56.26
CA MET A 1 17.15 -24.86 56.57
C MET A 1 16.26 -24.71 55.34
N THR A 2 15.93 -25.69 54.51
CA THR A 2 16.06 -27.15 54.52
C THR A 2 16.09 -27.60 53.06
N THR A 3 16.96 -28.59 52.82
CA THR A 3 17.17 -29.35 51.60
C THR A 3 15.91 -30.02 51.07
N SER A 4 15.71 -30.06 49.75
CA SER A 4 14.88 -31.10 49.13
C SER A 4 15.57 -31.65 47.89
N LEU A 5 16.18 -32.83 48.09
CA LEU A 5 16.66 -33.73 47.06
C LEU A 5 15.44 -34.49 46.50
N ILE A 6 15.18 -34.39 45.20
CA ILE A 6 14.48 -35.45 44.47
C ILE A 6 15.22 -35.70 43.15
N THR A 7 16.06 -36.73 43.23
CA THR A 7 16.14 -37.86 42.29
C THR A 7 16.43 -37.58 40.81
N LYS A 8 17.68 -37.86 40.47
CA LYS A 8 18.21 -38.20 39.15
C LYS A 8 17.31 -39.21 38.41
N LEU A 9 16.84 -38.85 37.23
CA LEU A 9 16.64 -39.83 36.15
C LEU A 9 17.20 -39.23 34.86
N ALA A 10 18.34 -39.76 34.45
CA ALA A 10 19.03 -39.38 33.23
C ALA A 10 18.25 -39.94 32.03
N ALA A 11 17.55 -39.07 31.29
CA ALA A 11 17.12 -39.38 29.93
C ALA A 11 18.19 -38.86 28.97
N LEU A 12 19.04 -39.80 28.54
CA LEU A 12 20.00 -39.67 27.47
C LEU A 12 19.23 -39.44 26.15
N PHE A 13 19.08 -38.19 25.71
CA PHE A 13 18.59 -37.89 24.36
C PHE A 13 19.75 -37.35 23.52
N LEU A 14 20.02 -38.09 22.45
CA LEU A 14 21.12 -37.91 21.52
C LEU A 14 21.07 -36.58 20.77
N LEU A 15 22.26 -35.99 20.64
CA LEU A 15 22.75 -35.16 19.52
C LEU A 15 21.75 -34.19 18.86
N ALA A 16 21.72 -32.95 19.35
CA ALA A 16 21.52 -31.80 18.48
C ALA A 16 22.69 -30.83 18.67
N SER A 17 23.35 -30.53 17.55
CA SER A 17 24.54 -29.71 17.42
C SER A 17 24.41 -28.33 18.06
N PHE A 18 25.55 -27.83 18.53
CA PHE A 18 25.77 -26.59 19.24
C PHE A 18 25.07 -25.37 18.60
N ALA A 19 24.21 -24.72 19.39
CA ALA A 19 24.01 -23.29 19.30
C ALA A 19 25.10 -22.59 20.15
N VAL A 20 25.97 -21.83 19.51
CA VAL A 20 26.81 -20.82 20.16
C VAL A 20 26.88 -19.61 19.25
N GLY A 21 26.48 -18.45 19.79
CA GLY A 21 26.89 -17.15 19.28
C GLY A 21 25.75 -16.19 19.01
N CYS A 22 25.30 -15.49 20.06
CA CYS A 22 24.62 -14.21 19.95
C CYS A 22 25.42 -13.23 19.10
N ALA A 23 24.81 -12.72 18.05
CA ALA A 23 24.83 -11.30 17.69
C ALA A 23 23.52 -11.05 16.92
N ALA A 24 22.53 -10.51 17.63
CA ALA A 24 21.35 -9.92 17.04
C ALA A 24 21.73 -8.49 16.65
N GLU A 25 21.73 -8.20 15.36
CA GLU A 25 21.52 -6.87 14.78
C GLU A 25 20.61 -7.06 13.56
N ASP A 26 19.32 -7.08 13.90
CA ASP A 26 18.16 -6.68 13.10
C ASP A 26 18.08 -7.18 11.65
N VAL A 27 17.56 -8.41 11.52
CA VAL A 27 16.76 -8.81 10.36
C VAL A 27 15.32 -8.35 10.63
N GLU A 28 14.91 -7.26 9.99
CA GLU A 28 13.49 -7.00 9.72
C GLU A 28 13.24 -7.19 8.23
N GLU A 29 12.91 -8.45 7.89
CA GLU A 29 12.29 -8.89 6.65
C GLU A 29 10.91 -8.20 6.46
N GLU A 30 10.69 -7.56 5.31
CA GLU A 30 9.90 -8.04 4.16
C GLU A 30 8.38 -7.80 4.28
N GLU A 31 7.80 -7.16 3.26
CA GLU A 31 6.69 -7.82 2.55
C GLU A 31 7.00 -7.73 1.05
N GLU A 32 7.84 -8.67 0.64
CA GLU A 32 7.56 -9.69 -0.37
C GLU A 32 6.37 -9.43 -1.32
N GLN A 33 6.73 -9.29 -2.59
CA GLN A 33 5.82 -9.37 -3.72
C GLN A 33 5.40 -10.83 -3.93
N GLY A 34 4.33 -11.25 -3.26
CA GLY A 34 3.61 -12.49 -3.55
C GLY A 34 2.45 -12.24 -4.51
N GLU A 35 2.63 -12.51 -5.81
CA GLU A 35 1.52 -12.67 -6.75
C GLU A 35 0.84 -14.03 -6.48
N THR A 36 -0.46 -14.11 -6.22
CA THR A 36 -1.43 -14.49 -7.26
C THR A 36 -2.84 -14.49 -6.63
N SER A 37 -3.84 -13.98 -7.36
CA SER A 37 -5.27 -13.78 -7.02
C SER A 37 -5.71 -12.54 -6.23
N SER A 38 -4.87 -11.91 -5.38
CA SER A 38 -5.19 -10.58 -4.77
C SER A 38 -4.58 -9.40 -5.53
N ALA A 39 -3.49 -9.65 -6.28
CA ALA A 39 -2.85 -8.65 -7.14
C ALA A 39 -3.80 -8.10 -8.23
N LEU A 40 -4.87 -8.82 -8.58
CA LEU A 40 -5.90 -8.30 -9.48
C LEU A 40 -6.83 -7.28 -8.82
N ALA A 41 -7.07 -7.39 -7.51
CA ALA A 41 -7.89 -6.44 -6.74
C ALA A 41 -7.17 -5.09 -6.51
N SER A 42 -5.83 -5.11 -6.46
CA SER A 42 -4.95 -3.92 -6.44
C SER A 42 -4.34 -3.59 -7.81
N SER A 43 -4.64 -4.36 -8.86
CA SER A 43 -4.16 -4.04 -10.21
C SER A 43 -5.01 -2.93 -10.83
N CYS A 44 -4.32 -1.90 -11.30
CA CYS A 44 -4.91 -0.93 -12.19
C CYS A 44 -5.10 -1.55 -13.57
N SER A 45 -6.32 -1.65 -14.09
CA SER A 45 -6.58 -2.14 -15.44
C SER A 45 -5.98 -1.22 -16.50
N ALA A 46 -5.54 -1.77 -17.64
CA ALA A 46 -5.10 -0.95 -18.76
C ALA A 46 -6.25 -0.05 -19.25
N GLY A 47 -5.95 1.21 -19.59
CA GLY A 47 -6.96 2.19 -19.97
C GLY A 47 -7.71 2.82 -18.79
N TYR A 48 -7.34 2.52 -17.54
CA TYR A 48 -7.93 3.12 -16.35
C TYR A 48 -6.94 4.03 -15.61
N ALA A 49 -7.52 5.04 -14.97
CA ALA A 49 -6.87 5.90 -14.01
C ALA A 49 -7.16 5.36 -12.61
N CYS A 50 -6.11 5.05 -11.86
CA CYS A 50 -6.22 4.31 -10.62
C CYS A 50 -5.61 5.06 -9.46
N ILE A 51 -6.39 5.32 -8.43
CA ILE A 51 -5.93 5.93 -7.18
C ILE A 51 -6.00 4.92 -6.05
N TYR A 52 -5.05 5.03 -5.14
CA TYR A 52 -4.80 4.05 -4.09
C TYR A 52 -4.78 4.73 -2.74
N GLN A 53 -5.34 4.03 -1.74
CA GLN A 53 -5.46 4.56 -0.39
C GLN A 53 -4.12 4.63 0.35
N HIS A 54 -3.15 3.81 -0.06
CA HIS A 54 -1.83 3.80 0.56
C HIS A 54 -0.75 4.08 -0.48
N SER A 55 0.45 4.39 0.00
CA SER A 55 1.64 4.48 -0.83
C SER A 55 1.97 3.12 -1.46
N LYS A 56 2.86 3.12 -2.46
CA LYS A 56 3.29 1.93 -3.20
C LYS A 56 2.14 1.14 -3.82
N PHE A 57 1.05 1.81 -4.19
CA PHE A 57 -0.15 1.23 -4.81
C PHE A 57 -0.91 0.24 -3.91
N GLY A 58 -0.83 0.44 -2.60
CA GLY A 58 -1.50 -0.41 -1.60
C GLY A 58 -2.90 0.06 -1.22
N GLY A 59 -3.57 -0.79 -0.44
CA GLY A 59 -4.88 -0.50 0.15
C GLY A 59 -6.02 -0.50 -0.86
N ARG A 60 -7.09 0.24 -0.53
CA ARG A 60 -8.27 0.33 -1.37
C ARG A 60 -7.96 1.06 -2.69
N LEU A 61 -8.39 0.45 -3.79
CA LEU A 61 -8.24 0.96 -5.15
C LEU A 61 -9.56 1.56 -5.67
N LEU A 62 -9.48 2.72 -6.32
CA LEU A 62 -10.55 3.24 -7.17
C LEU A 62 -10.05 3.42 -8.60
N GLN A 63 -10.86 2.97 -9.56
CA GLN A 63 -10.52 3.03 -10.99
C GLN A 63 -11.55 3.88 -11.73
N PHE A 64 -11.07 4.75 -12.60
CA PHE A 64 -11.86 5.65 -13.42
C PHE A 64 -11.44 5.51 -14.88
N ARG A 65 -12.41 5.48 -15.79
CA ARG A 65 -12.16 5.45 -17.24
C ARG A 65 -12.75 6.67 -17.93
N ASP A 66 -13.94 7.04 -17.49
CA ASP A 66 -14.72 8.08 -18.14
C ASP A 66 -14.13 9.46 -17.87
N GLY A 67 -14.25 10.33 -18.88
CA GLY A 67 -13.82 11.71 -18.79
C GLY A 67 -14.64 12.52 -17.79
N GLY A 68 -14.13 13.71 -17.47
CA GLY A 68 -14.85 14.67 -16.64
C GLY A 68 -14.45 14.61 -15.17
N CYS A 69 -15.18 15.37 -14.36
CA CYS A 69 -14.89 15.56 -12.95
C CYS A 69 -15.62 14.53 -12.08
N GLN A 70 -14.90 13.89 -11.17
CA GLN A 70 -15.44 12.91 -10.23
C GLN A 70 -15.06 13.30 -8.80
N ASN A 71 -16.04 13.33 -7.90
CA ASN A 71 -15.85 13.61 -6.48
C ASN A 71 -15.54 12.32 -5.72
N LEU A 72 -14.47 12.32 -4.93
CA LEU A 72 -14.00 11.14 -4.21
C LEU A 72 -14.76 10.91 -2.89
N GLY A 73 -15.11 11.98 -2.18
CA GLY A 73 -15.77 11.87 -0.87
C GLY A 73 -17.19 11.33 -0.87
N GLY A 74 -18.00 11.66 -1.88
CA GLY A 74 -19.43 11.29 -1.92
C GLY A 74 -19.65 9.81 -2.20
N LYS A 75 -19.86 9.46 -3.48
CA LYS A 75 -20.16 8.09 -3.91
C LYS A 75 -19.10 7.06 -3.47
N TYR A 76 -17.84 7.48 -3.37
CA TYR A 76 -16.73 6.55 -3.15
C TYR A 76 -16.23 6.55 -1.70
N ASN A 77 -16.64 7.48 -0.82
CA ASN A 77 -16.11 7.61 0.53
C ASN A 77 -14.57 7.55 0.55
N PHE A 78 -13.94 8.34 -0.33
CA PHE A 78 -12.50 8.33 -0.62
C PHE A 78 -11.91 9.75 -0.57
N ASN A 79 -12.55 10.65 0.20
CA ASN A 79 -11.97 11.96 0.47
C ASN A 79 -10.69 11.79 1.27
N ASP A 80 -9.66 12.59 0.97
CA ASP A 80 -8.48 12.72 1.83
C ASP A 80 -7.79 11.38 2.12
N ARG A 81 -7.84 10.49 1.13
CA ARG A 81 -7.32 9.12 1.25
C ARG A 81 -6.37 8.71 0.14
N ALA A 82 -6.27 9.48 -0.94
CA ALA A 82 -5.40 9.09 -2.04
C ALA A 82 -3.94 9.35 -1.67
N SER A 83 -3.13 8.30 -1.57
CA SER A 83 -1.69 8.44 -1.30
C SER A 83 -0.80 7.97 -2.46
N SER A 84 -1.32 7.21 -3.42
CA SER A 84 -0.61 6.90 -4.67
C SER A 84 -1.54 6.79 -5.87
N ILE A 85 -0.97 6.93 -7.08
CA ILE A 85 -1.75 6.98 -8.32
C ILE A 85 -0.98 6.35 -9.48
N ARG A 86 -1.73 5.68 -10.36
CA ARG A 86 -1.25 5.13 -11.61
C ARG A 86 -2.22 5.49 -12.73
N ASN A 87 -1.73 6.25 -13.71
CA ASN A 87 -2.48 6.60 -14.90
C ASN A 87 -2.15 5.62 -16.03
N ARG A 88 -2.95 4.58 -16.21
CA ARG A 88 -2.83 3.67 -17.38
C ARG A 88 -3.71 4.10 -18.55
N THR A 89 -4.27 5.30 -18.50
CA THR A 89 -5.04 5.87 -19.61
C THR A 89 -4.10 6.51 -20.64
N GLY A 90 -4.59 6.70 -21.86
CA GLY A 90 -3.94 7.55 -22.87
C GLY A 90 -4.20 9.06 -22.69
N ARG A 91 -4.73 9.47 -21.53
CA ARG A 91 -5.25 10.82 -21.28
C ARG A 91 -4.53 11.47 -20.11
N THR A 92 -4.57 12.80 -20.05
CA THR A 92 -4.07 13.54 -18.91
C THR A 92 -5.05 13.44 -17.76
N LEU A 93 -4.52 13.22 -16.57
CA LEU A 93 -5.28 13.17 -15.34
C LEU A 93 -4.87 14.31 -14.41
N ARG A 94 -5.83 14.86 -13.67
CA ARG A 94 -5.55 15.86 -12.65
C ARG A 94 -6.30 15.53 -11.37
N LEU A 95 -5.55 15.45 -10.28
CA LEU A 95 -6.08 15.41 -8.91
C LEU A 95 -6.24 16.82 -8.38
N TYR A 96 -7.26 17.01 -7.56
CA TYR A 96 -7.65 18.27 -6.96
C TYR A 96 -7.81 18.09 -5.45
N LYS A 97 -7.29 19.04 -4.67
CA LYS A 97 -7.45 19.03 -3.21
C LYS A 97 -8.91 19.22 -2.81
N ASP A 98 -9.65 20.08 -3.52
CA ASP A 98 -11.06 20.33 -3.20
C ASP A 98 -12.01 19.47 -4.05
N ALA A 99 -13.25 19.35 -3.59
CA ALA A 99 -14.32 18.74 -4.37
C ALA A 99 -14.69 19.59 -5.60
N ASN A 100 -15.35 18.96 -6.57
CA ASN A 100 -15.84 19.56 -7.82
C ASN A 100 -14.73 20.08 -8.74
N CYS A 101 -13.54 19.48 -8.68
CA CYS A 101 -12.36 19.81 -9.49
C CYS A 101 -11.92 21.26 -9.34
N LYS A 102 -11.74 21.68 -8.09
CA LYS A 102 -11.31 23.02 -7.68
C LYS A 102 -10.06 22.97 -6.78
N GLY A 103 -9.50 24.13 -6.49
CA GLY A 103 -8.36 24.25 -5.57
C GLY A 103 -7.02 23.86 -6.18
N SER A 104 -6.07 23.53 -5.31
CA SER A 104 -4.73 23.11 -5.70
C SER A 104 -4.77 21.78 -6.45
N THR A 105 -3.87 21.62 -7.42
CA THR A 105 -3.91 20.48 -8.33
C THR A 105 -2.56 19.83 -8.52
N ARG A 106 -2.60 18.54 -8.87
CA ARG A 106 -1.46 17.77 -9.34
C ARG A 106 -1.85 17.03 -10.60
N THR A 107 -1.07 17.23 -11.66
CA THR A 107 -1.36 16.66 -12.99
C THR A 107 -0.44 15.48 -13.26
N PHE A 108 -0.97 14.47 -13.92
CA PHE A 108 -0.28 13.25 -14.33
C PHE A 108 -0.54 13.02 -15.82
N GLY A 109 0.53 12.93 -16.61
CA GLY A 109 0.46 12.62 -18.02
C GLY A 109 0.01 11.19 -18.30
N PRO A 110 -0.29 10.85 -19.56
CA PRO A 110 -0.58 9.48 -19.99
C PRO A 110 0.54 8.52 -19.57
N GLY A 111 0.19 7.38 -18.98
CA GLY A 111 1.18 6.39 -18.52
C GLY A 111 1.91 6.74 -17.22
N GLU A 112 1.76 7.96 -16.70
CA GLU A 112 2.49 8.41 -15.52
C GLU A 112 1.97 7.73 -14.24
N GLN A 113 2.87 7.49 -13.30
CA GLN A 113 2.55 6.90 -12.01
C GLN A 113 3.44 7.49 -10.92
N THR A 114 2.91 7.57 -9.70
CA THR A 114 3.73 7.83 -8.52
C THR A 114 3.31 6.92 -7.38
N GLN A 115 4.30 6.36 -6.70
CA GLN A 115 4.12 5.54 -5.51
C GLN A 115 3.81 6.37 -4.26
N SER A 116 4.01 7.69 -4.31
CA SER A 116 3.67 8.61 -3.23
C SER A 116 3.23 9.96 -3.77
N LEU A 117 2.10 10.44 -3.29
CA LEU A 117 1.63 11.80 -3.50
C LEU A 117 2.28 12.80 -2.52
N GLY A 118 3.09 12.33 -1.56
CA GLY A 118 3.75 13.18 -0.56
C GLY A 118 2.74 14.05 0.20
N GLY A 119 3.08 15.30 0.48
CA GLY A 119 2.16 16.28 1.08
C GLY A 119 1.03 16.77 0.16
N PHE A 120 0.82 16.13 -1.00
CA PHE A 120 -0.42 16.26 -1.78
C PHE A 120 -1.33 15.04 -1.56
N GLY A 121 -0.77 13.94 -1.07
CA GLY A 121 -1.52 12.76 -0.68
C GLY A 121 -2.40 13.06 0.52
N ASP A 122 -3.49 12.31 0.64
CA ASP A 122 -4.43 12.42 1.75
C ASP A 122 -5.13 13.79 1.88
N GLU A 123 -5.09 14.59 0.82
CA GLU A 123 -5.86 15.84 0.70
C GLU A 123 -6.71 15.85 -0.57
N ALA A 124 -6.61 14.83 -1.42
CA ALA A 124 -7.33 14.81 -2.70
C ALA A 124 -8.82 14.49 -2.48
N SER A 125 -9.68 15.41 -2.92
CA SER A 125 -11.14 15.27 -2.83
C SER A 125 -11.84 15.09 -4.19
N SER A 126 -11.17 15.40 -5.30
CA SER A 126 -11.72 15.14 -6.64
C SER A 126 -10.66 14.87 -7.71
N ILE A 127 -11.09 14.28 -8.83
CA ILE A 127 -10.24 13.86 -9.94
C ILE A 127 -10.89 14.22 -11.27
N ARG A 128 -10.10 14.65 -12.25
CA ARG A 128 -10.54 14.92 -13.62
C ARG A 128 -9.70 14.18 -14.64
N ILE A 129 -10.36 13.60 -15.63
CA ILE A 129 -9.72 12.97 -16.80
C ILE A 129 -10.09 13.80 -18.05
N PHE A 130 -9.06 14.24 -18.79
CA PHE A 130 -9.16 15.17 -19.93
C PHE A 130 -9.28 14.48 -21.27
#